data_AF-A0AAD7SSV0-F1
#
_entry.id   AF-A0AAD7SSV0-F1
#
_cell.length_a   1.000
_cell.length_b   1.000
_cell.length_c   1.000
_cell.angle_alpha   90.00
_cell.angle_beta   90.00
_cell.angle_gamma   90.00
#
_symmetry.space_group_name_H-M   'P 1'
#
loop_
_entity.id
_entity.type
_entity.pdbx_description
1 polymer ?
#
loop_
_entity_poly.entity_id
_entity_poly.type
_entity_poly.pdbx_seq_one_letter_code
_entity_poly.pdbx_strand_id
1 'polypeptide(L)'
;MAGNRAPGALLLLLLCAWILPLGLPSGQLPNCQVVRSSFQLLHPGVKWTPESPVSGTDLQVCQPKGPTCCSRRMEEKYLAAARQNMETSLQATSAHLKLLIIQNAAVFQGKPVPPWN
;
A
#
# COMPACT_ATOMS: atom_id res chain seq x y z
N MET A 1 -34.99 -16.25 43.72
CA MET A 1 -35.64 -15.31 42.78
C MET A 1 -35.40 -15.85 41.38
N ALA A 2 -36.33 -16.69 40.92
CA ALA A 2 -36.26 -17.37 39.63
C ALA A 2 -36.61 -16.39 38.51
N GLY A 3 -35.90 -16.54 37.39
CA GLY A 3 -35.83 -15.54 36.33
C GLY A 3 -37.12 -15.35 35.57
N ASN A 4 -37.32 -14.11 35.13
CA ASN A 4 -38.19 -13.82 34.00
C ASN A 4 -37.28 -13.50 32.80
N ARG A 5 -36.79 -14.56 32.16
CA ARG A 5 -36.04 -14.46 30.90
C ARG A 5 -37.07 -14.13 29.82
N ALA A 6 -37.24 -12.84 29.53
CA ALA A 6 -38.18 -12.37 28.52
C ALA A 6 -37.86 -13.05 27.18
N PRO A 7 -38.76 -13.90 26.65
CA PRO A 7 -38.52 -14.64 25.41
C PRO A 7 -38.31 -13.68 24.23
N GLY A 8 -38.90 -12.48 24.30
CA GLY A 8 -38.74 -11.43 23.29
C GLY A 8 -37.34 -10.84 23.21
N ALA A 9 -36.59 -10.74 24.32
CA ALA A 9 -35.22 -10.22 24.29
C ALA A 9 -34.25 -11.23 23.64
N LEU A 10 -34.48 -12.52 23.91
CA LEU A 10 -33.71 -13.59 23.29
C LEU A 10 -34.04 -13.71 21.79
N LEU A 11 -35.31 -13.54 21.43
CA LEU A 11 -35.76 -13.55 20.03
C LEU A 11 -35.23 -12.35 19.24
N LEU A 12 -35.18 -11.16 19.84
CA LEU A 12 -34.56 -9.97 19.22
C LEU A 12 -33.07 -10.17 18.97
N LEU A 13 -32.34 -10.75 19.93
CA LEU A 13 -30.91 -11.05 19.77
C LEU A 13 -30.67 -12.10 18.67
N LEU A 14 -31.52 -13.12 18.58
CA LEU A 14 -31.46 -14.12 17.50
C LEU A 14 -31.77 -13.51 16.14
N LEU A 15 -32.78 -12.64 16.03
CA LEU A 15 -33.10 -11.90 14.81
C LEU A 15 -31.95 -10.96 14.38
N CYS A 16 -31.35 -10.22 15.32
CA CYS A 16 -30.20 -9.37 15.03
C CYS A 16 -28.97 -10.18 14.55
N ALA A 17 -28.75 -11.38 15.10
CA ALA A 17 -27.68 -12.27 14.66
C ALA A 17 -27.90 -12.84 13.26
N TRP A 18 -29.16 -13.00 12.84
CA TRP A 18 -29.53 -13.41 11.48
C TRP A 18 -29.45 -12.27 10.46
N ILE A 19 -29.65 -11.03 10.89
CA ILE A 19 -29.63 -9.84 10.03
C ILE A 19 -28.21 -9.26 9.90
N LEU A 20 -27.29 -9.55 10.82
CA LEU A 20 -25.91 -9.10 10.71
C LEU A 20 -25.16 -9.99 9.71
N PRO A 21 -24.88 -9.56 8.47
CA PRO A 21 -23.98 -10.31 7.62
C PRO A 21 -22.65 -10.40 8.35
N LEU A 22 -22.28 -11.62 8.74
CA LEU A 22 -20.91 -11.97 9.13
C LEU A 22 -19.99 -11.39 8.06
N GLY A 23 -19.15 -10.45 8.47
CA GLY A 23 -17.97 -9.93 7.76
C GLY A 23 -18.17 -9.70 6.27
N LEU A 24 -18.20 -8.43 5.85
CA LEU A 24 -18.06 -8.05 4.44
C LEU A 24 -16.95 -8.91 3.81
N PRO A 25 -17.26 -9.86 2.90
CA PRO A 25 -16.21 -10.52 2.16
C PRO A 25 -15.58 -9.40 1.35
N SER A 26 -14.29 -9.17 1.60
CA SER A 26 -13.45 -8.20 0.89
C SER A 26 -13.21 -8.67 -0.55
N GLY A 27 -14.28 -9.02 -1.29
CA GLY A 27 -14.22 -9.97 -2.40
C GLY A 27 -15.16 -9.69 -3.57
N GLN A 28 -15.86 -8.55 -3.62
CA GLN A 28 -16.49 -8.08 -4.85
C GLN A 28 -16.24 -6.59 -5.02
N LEU A 29 -15.14 -6.27 -5.71
CA LEU A 29 -14.94 -4.93 -6.27
C LEU A 29 -15.56 -4.96 -7.68
N PRO A 30 -16.76 -4.40 -7.89
CA PRO A 30 -17.39 -4.44 -9.23
C PRO A 30 -16.61 -3.62 -10.27
N ASN A 31 -15.66 -2.77 -9.84
CA ASN A 31 -14.88 -1.92 -10.75
C ASN A 31 -13.48 -1.60 -10.18
N CYS A 32 -12.44 -1.75 -11.00
CA CYS A 32 -11.04 -1.46 -10.66
C CYS A 32 -10.62 0.02 -10.85
N GLN A 33 -11.57 0.91 -11.12
CA GLN A 33 -11.33 2.31 -11.49
C GLN A 33 -10.44 3.10 -10.52
N VAL A 34 -10.61 2.94 -9.21
CA VAL A 34 -9.79 3.66 -8.23
C VAL A 34 -8.33 3.23 -8.34
N VAL A 35 -8.07 1.92 -8.32
CA VAL A 35 -6.71 1.35 -8.45
C VAL A 35 -6.08 1.75 -9.79
N ARG A 36 -6.87 1.73 -10.86
CA ARG A 36 -6.44 2.16 -12.20
C ARG A 36 -6.03 3.63 -12.23
N SER A 37 -6.84 4.52 -11.63
CA SER A 37 -6.54 5.95 -11.59
C SER A 37 -5.25 6.24 -10.83
N SER A 38 -5.02 5.57 -9.69
CA SER A 38 -3.78 5.68 -8.92
C SER A 38 -2.57 5.19 -9.71
N PHE A 39 -2.71 4.08 -10.44
CA PHE A 39 -1.62 3.54 -11.26
C PHE A 39 -1.27 4.47 -12.43
N GLN A 40 -2.27 5.05 -13.10
CA GLN A 40 -2.06 5.97 -14.22
C GLN A 40 -1.35 7.26 -13.79
N LEU A 41 -1.59 7.72 -12.56
CA LEU A 41 -0.91 8.90 -12.01
C LEU A 41 0.60 8.66 -11.84
N LEU A 42 0.99 7.45 -11.45
CA LEU A 42 2.40 7.07 -11.31
C LEU A 42 3.04 6.65 -12.65
N HIS A 43 2.23 6.17 -13.58
CA HIS A 43 2.67 5.64 -14.87
C HIS A 43 1.76 6.16 -16.00
N PRO A 44 1.94 7.40 -16.45
CA PRO A 44 1.12 7.97 -17.52
C PRO A 44 1.31 7.20 -18.84
N GLY A 45 0.23 7.06 -19.61
CA GLY A 45 0.27 6.46 -20.96
C GLY A 45 0.20 4.93 -21.03
N VAL A 46 0.12 4.23 -19.90
CA VAL A 46 0.00 2.77 -19.87
C VAL A 46 -1.44 2.30 -20.11
N LYS A 47 -1.64 1.44 -21.11
CA LYS A 47 -2.97 0.91 -21.49
C LYS A 47 -3.35 -0.42 -20.83
N TRP A 48 -2.45 -1.07 -20.11
CA TRP A 48 -2.58 -2.45 -19.62
C TRP A 48 -3.17 -2.59 -18.20
N THR A 49 -4.06 -1.68 -17.82
CA THR A 49 -4.71 -1.69 -16.50
C THR A 49 -5.99 -2.51 -16.55
N PRO A 50 -6.24 -3.43 -15.59
CA PRO A 50 -7.47 -4.21 -15.55
C PRO A 50 -8.69 -3.29 -15.43
N GLU A 51 -9.76 -3.58 -16.16
CA GLU A 51 -11.08 -2.93 -15.98
C GLU A 51 -11.90 -3.64 -14.90
N SER A 52 -11.78 -4.97 -14.84
CA SER A 52 -12.41 -5.83 -13.86
C SER A 52 -11.36 -6.57 -13.01
N PRO A 53 -11.75 -7.10 -11.83
CA PRO A 53 -10.86 -7.93 -11.02
C PRO A 53 -10.35 -9.14 -11.79
N VAL A 54 -9.06 -9.44 -11.63
CA VAL A 54 -8.37 -10.59 -12.23
C VAL A 54 -7.97 -11.59 -11.15
N SER A 55 -7.61 -12.82 -11.55
CA SER A 55 -7.03 -13.79 -10.62
C SER A 55 -5.74 -13.23 -10.02
N GLY A 56 -5.62 -13.33 -8.70
CA GLY A 56 -4.45 -12.86 -7.97
C GLY A 56 -3.35 -13.90 -7.78
N THR A 57 -3.50 -15.09 -8.37
CA THR A 57 -2.61 -16.24 -8.21
C THR A 57 -1.21 -16.02 -8.78
N ASP A 58 -1.08 -15.12 -9.75
CA ASP A 58 0.15 -14.88 -10.49
C ASP A 58 1.03 -13.78 -9.88
N LEU A 59 0.56 -13.14 -8.79
CA LEU A 59 1.31 -12.13 -8.07
C LEU A 59 2.34 -12.79 -7.14
N GLN A 60 3.53 -12.20 -7.09
CA GLN A 60 4.65 -12.73 -6.31
C GLN A 60 4.85 -11.99 -4.98
N VAL A 61 4.55 -10.70 -4.95
CA VAL A 61 4.79 -9.84 -3.77
C VAL A 61 3.51 -9.67 -2.97
N CYS A 62 2.43 -9.31 -3.65
CA CYS A 62 1.11 -9.22 -3.07
C CYS A 62 0.50 -10.62 -2.98
N GLN A 63 -0.03 -11.00 -1.82
CA GLN A 63 -0.74 -12.27 -1.62
C GLN A 63 -2.24 -12.02 -1.39
N PRO A 64 -3.01 -11.74 -2.45
CA PRO A 64 -4.45 -11.49 -2.33
C PRO A 64 -5.21 -12.78 -1.99
N LYS A 65 -6.17 -12.69 -1.07
CA LYS A 65 -7.10 -13.79 -0.74
C LYS A 65 -8.34 -13.74 -1.63
N GLY A 66 -8.16 -13.83 -2.95
CA GLY A 66 -9.25 -13.76 -3.93
C GLY A 66 -8.92 -12.91 -5.17
N PRO A 67 -9.95 -12.52 -5.94
CA PRO A 67 -9.76 -11.67 -7.12
C PRO A 67 -9.22 -10.29 -6.71
N THR A 68 -8.36 -9.71 -7.55
CA THR A 68 -7.65 -8.45 -7.28
C THR A 68 -7.66 -7.54 -8.49
N CYS A 69 -7.51 -6.24 -8.27
CA CYS A 69 -7.34 -5.24 -9.34
C CYS A 69 -5.88 -5.01 -9.72
N CYS A 70 -4.96 -5.80 -9.17
CA CYS A 70 -3.55 -5.75 -9.50
C CYS A 70 -3.21 -6.89 -10.47
N SER A 71 -2.74 -6.55 -11.66
CA SER A 71 -2.17 -7.55 -12.58
C SER A 71 -0.70 -7.78 -12.28
N ARG A 72 -0.15 -8.92 -12.69
CA ARG A 72 1.29 -9.19 -12.59
C ARG A 72 2.16 -8.09 -13.21
N ARG A 73 1.75 -7.56 -14.38
CA ARG A 73 2.47 -6.43 -15.02
C ARG A 73 2.41 -5.15 -14.19
N MET A 74 1.28 -4.89 -13.53
CA MET A 74 1.13 -3.75 -12.62
C MET A 74 2.04 -3.91 -11.40
N GLU A 75 2.07 -5.10 -10.80
CA GLU A 75 2.94 -5.43 -9.67
C GLU A 75 4.42 -5.29 -10.03
N GLU A 76 4.86 -5.81 -11.17
CA GLU A 76 6.25 -5.69 -11.64
C GLU A 76 6.68 -4.21 -11.77
N LYS A 77 5.79 -3.34 -12.25
CA LYS A 77 6.07 -1.89 -12.35
C LYS A 77 6.11 -1.21 -10.99
N TYR A 78 5.18 -1.53 -10.09
CA TYR A 78 5.23 -1.02 -8.72
C TYR A 78 6.50 -1.47 -7.99
N LEU A 79 6.90 -2.72 -8.16
CA LEU A 79 8.12 -3.25 -7.57
C LEU A 79 9.36 -2.51 -8.09
N ALA A 80 9.44 -2.26 -9.40
CA ALA A 80 10.53 -1.49 -9.98
C ALA A 80 10.57 -0.04 -9.45
N ALA A 81 9.42 0.62 -9.37
CA ALA A 81 9.32 1.98 -8.84
C ALA A 81 9.70 2.04 -7.36
N ALA A 82 9.27 1.07 -6.55
CA ALA A 82 9.62 0.98 -5.13
C ALA A 82 11.13 0.80 -4.93
N ARG A 83 11.77 -0.10 -5.70
CA ARG A 83 13.22 -0.29 -5.66
C ARG A 83 13.97 0.99 -6.03
N GLN A 84 13.59 1.61 -7.14
CA GLN A 84 14.21 2.87 -7.57
C GLN A 84 14.07 3.95 -6.49
N ASN A 85 12.89 4.10 -5.88
CA ASN A 85 12.66 5.10 -4.85
C ASN A 85 13.55 4.88 -3.61
N MET A 86 13.68 3.62 -3.18
CA MET A 86 14.59 3.26 -2.08
C MET A 86 16.04 3.56 -2.43
N GLU A 87 16.49 3.17 -3.61
CA GLU A 87 17.86 3.43 -4.08
C GLU A 87 18.15 4.93 -4.15
N THR A 88 17.24 5.72 -4.73
CA THR A 88 17.41 7.19 -4.82
C THR A 88 17.41 7.84 -3.45
N SER A 89 16.56 7.40 -2.53
CA SER A 89 16.51 7.93 -1.16
C SER A 89 17.79 7.63 -0.39
N LEU A 90 18.32 6.41 -0.52
CA LEU A 90 19.57 6.00 0.09
C LEU A 90 20.76 6.76 -0.50
N GLN A 91 20.81 6.90 -1.84
CA GLN A 91 21.86 7.63 -2.52
C GLN A 91 21.88 9.12 -2.13
N ALA A 92 20.71 9.78 -2.09
CA ALA A 92 20.60 11.18 -1.69
C ALA A 92 21.10 11.39 -0.25
N THR A 93 20.65 10.54 0.68
CA THR A 93 21.08 10.61 2.08
C THR A 93 22.58 10.35 2.23
N SER A 94 23.11 9.36 1.49
CA SER A 94 24.54 9.03 1.48
C SER A 94 25.39 10.16 0.93
N ALA A 95 24.96 10.77 -0.18
CA ALA A 95 25.65 11.91 -0.78
C ALA A 95 25.68 13.11 0.17
N HIS A 96 24.55 13.42 0.80
CA HIS A 96 24.45 14.48 1.79
C HIS A 96 25.39 14.21 2.98
N LEU A 97 25.33 13.01 3.56
CA LEU A 97 26.20 12.63 4.67
C LEU A 97 27.69 12.69 4.30
N LYS A 98 28.08 12.21 3.12
CA LYS A 98 29.46 12.30 2.63
C LYS A 98 29.94 13.74 2.56
N LEU A 99 29.09 14.63 2.06
CA LEU A 99 29.38 16.05 2.03
C LEU A 99 29.58 16.59 3.46
N LEU A 100 28.71 16.24 4.42
CA LEU A 100 28.90 16.66 5.82
C LEU A 100 30.25 16.20 6.39
N ILE A 101 30.62 14.95 6.13
CA ILE A 101 31.87 14.37 6.63
C ILE A 101 33.07 15.09 6.00
N ILE A 102 33.07 15.29 4.68
CA ILE A 102 34.14 15.99 3.96
C ILE A 102 34.26 17.44 4.46
N GLN A 103 33.13 18.12 4.67
CA GLN A 103 33.13 19.48 5.20
C GLN A 103 33.72 19.54 6.62
N ASN A 104 33.31 18.64 7.52
CA ASN A 104 33.92 18.57 8.86
C ASN A 104 35.42 18.30 8.79
N ALA A 105 35.86 17.36 7.94
CA ALA A 105 37.28 17.07 7.75
C ALA A 105 38.05 18.28 7.20
N ALA A 106 37.46 19.05 6.27
CA ALA A 106 38.05 20.28 5.74
C ALA A 106 38.20 21.35 6.83
N VAL A 107 37.21 21.52 7.71
CA VAL A 107 37.30 22.42 8.88
C VAL A 107 38.45 22.00 9.80
N PHE A 108 38.58 20.72 10.13
CA PHE A 108 39.69 20.22 10.97
C PHE A 108 41.06 20.38 10.31
N GLN A 109 41.12 20.37 8.97
CA GLN A 109 42.35 20.60 8.20
C GLN A 109 42.62 22.10 7.94
N GLY A 110 41.79 23.02 8.46
CA GLY A 110 41.94 24.45 8.24
C GLY A 110 41.68 24.90 6.80
N LYS A 111 40.96 24.09 5.99
CA LYS A 111 40.61 24.43 4.61
C LYS A 111 39.34 25.28 4.57
N PRO A 112 39.21 26.22 3.60
CA PRO A 112 37.97 26.95 3.38
C PRO A 112 36.83 25.99 3.02
N VAL A 113 35.66 26.18 3.65
CA VAL A 113 34.44 25.38 3.42
C VAL A 113 33.28 26.31 3.11
N PRO A 114 32.41 26.00 2.14
CA PRO A 114 31.22 26.81 1.88
C PRO A 114 30.30 26.83 3.12
N PRO A 115 29.52 27.92 3.31
CA PRO A 115 28.57 28.02 4.42
C PRO A 115 27.46 26.99 4.29
N TRP A 116 26.96 26.53 5.45
CA TRP A 116 25.76 25.71 5.55
C TRP A 116 24.55 26.51 5.06
N ASN A 117 23.78 25.94 4.13
CA ASN A 117 22.55 26.54 3.60
C ASN A 117 21.33 25.74 4.05
#